data_AF-A0A8T0C2N4-F1
#
_entry.id   AF-A0A8T0C2N4-F1
#
_cell.length_a   1.000
_cell.length_b   1.000
_cell.length_c   1.000
_cell.angle_alpha   90.00
_cell.angle_beta   90.00
_cell.angle_gamma   90.00
#
_symmetry.space_group_name_H-M   'P 1'
#
loop_
_entity.id
_entity.type
_entity.pdbx_description
1 polymer ?
#
loop_
_entity_poly.entity_id
_entity_poly.type
_entity_poly.pdbx_seq_one_letter_code
_entity_poly.pdbx_strand_id
1 'polypeptide(L)' 'MKQYSVVKIISLNKVFIHSEKSIGSRAPKVGDVGTIVDIYGEAIDIECSDENGMTVWLELFEPGDADLKLLHI' A
#
# COMPACT_ATOMS: atom_id res chain seq x y z
N MET A 1 -5.14 -11.07 -5.90
CA MET A 1 -5.79 -9.75 -5.78
C MET A 1 -5.74 -9.10 -7.16
N LYS A 2 -6.57 -8.10 -7.44
CA LYS A 2 -6.60 -7.42 -8.75
C LYS A 2 -6.51 -5.91 -8.56
N GLN A 3 -6.27 -5.18 -9.64
CA GLN A 3 -6.35 -3.72 -9.61
C GLN A 3 -7.70 -3.28 -9.03
N TYR A 4 -7.67 -2.25 -8.19
CA TYR A 4 -8.77 -1.71 -7.38
C TYR A 4 -9.27 -2.58 -6.23
N SER A 5 -8.59 -3.70 -5.93
CA SER A 5 -8.84 -4.43 -4.68
C SER A 5 -8.43 -3.59 -3.47
N VAL A 6 -9.25 -3.61 -2.41
CA VAL A 6 -8.93 -2.97 -1.14
C VAL A 6 -8.28 -4.00 -0.21
N VAL A 7 -7.11 -3.66 0.32
CA VAL A 7 -6.28 -4.54 1.13
C VAL A 7 -5.89 -3.87 2.45
N LYS A 8 -5.67 -4.69 3.49
CA LYS A 8 -5.13 -4.27 4.78
C LYS A 8 -3.74 -4.86 5.00
N ILE A 9 -2.79 -4.04 5.43
CA ILE A 9 -1.45 -4.49 5.81
C ILE A 9 -1.52 -5.24 7.15
N ILE A 10 -1.12 -6.51 7.15
CA ILE A 10 -1.07 -7.36 8.34
C ILE A 10 0.34 -7.42 8.91
N SER A 11 1.35 -7.46 8.06
CA SER A 11 2.77 -7.44 8.43
C SER A 11 3.57 -6.64 7.39
N LEU A 12 4.75 -6.15 7.79
CA LEU A 12 5.73 -5.56 6.88
C LEU A 12 7.06 -6.30 7.11
N ASN A 13 7.59 -6.89 6.05
CA ASN A 13 8.84 -7.67 6.06
C ASN A 13 10.03 -6.86 5.55
N LYS A 14 9.81 -5.62 5.13
CA LYS A 14 10.84 -4.61 4.87
C LYS A 14 10.52 -3.29 5.55
N VAL A 15 11.54 -2.45 5.69
CA VAL A 15 11.38 -1.08 6.16
C VAL A 15 11.10 -0.15 4.97
N PHE A 16 9.93 0.46 4.98
CA PHE A 16 9.60 1.55 4.06
C PHE A 16 10.06 2.88 4.66
N ILE A 17 10.76 3.71 3.89
CA ILE A 17 11.31 4.97 4.36
C ILE A 17 10.65 6.11 3.59
N HIS A 18 9.95 6.97 4.31
CA HIS A 18 9.41 8.20 3.74
C HIS A 18 10.54 9.22 3.53
N SER A 19 10.59 9.82 2.35
CA SER A 19 11.54 10.88 1.99
C SER A 19 10.81 12.03 1.28
N GLU A 20 11.49 13.15 1.05
CA GLU A 20 10.92 14.29 0.30
C GLU A 20 10.49 13.93 -1.14
N LYS A 21 10.95 12.79 -1.67
CA LYS A 21 10.58 12.27 -2.99
C LYS A 21 9.41 11.28 -2.95
N SER A 22 9.03 10.82 -1.76
CA SER A 22 7.91 9.90 -1.57
C SER A 22 6.59 10.65 -1.73
N ILE A 23 5.57 9.96 -2.24
CA ILE A 23 4.22 10.52 -2.32
C ILE A 23 3.52 10.32 -0.97
N GLY A 24 2.87 11.36 -0.47
CA GLY A 24 2.10 11.34 0.78
C GLY A 24 2.85 11.97 1.97
N SER A 25 2.46 11.60 3.19
CA SER A 25 2.91 12.23 4.44
C SER A 25 3.69 11.31 5.38
N ARG A 26 3.71 9.99 5.12
CA ARG A 26 4.42 9.00 5.93
C ARG A 26 4.66 7.72 5.15
N ALA A 27 5.41 6.78 5.74
CA ALA A 27 5.55 5.42 5.20
C ALA A 27 4.34 4.53 5.56
N PRO A 28 4.14 3.40 4.84
CA PRO A 28 3.20 2.35 5.22
C PRO A 28 3.43 1.82 6.63
N LYS A 29 2.36 1.45 7.32
CA LYS A 29 2.43 0.74 8.61
C LYS A 29 1.40 -0.37 8.70
N VAL A 30 1.67 -1.35 9.58
CA VAL A 30 0.70 -2.40 9.91
C VAL A 30 -0.63 -1.79 10.35
N GLY A 31 -1.72 -2.33 9.81
CA GLY A 31 -3.07 -1.87 10.07
C GLY A 31 -3.62 -0.88 9.04
N ASP A 32 -2.76 -0.28 8.21
CA ASP A 32 -3.21 0.58 7.12
C ASP A 32 -4.07 -0.19 6.13
N VAL A 33 -5.06 0.51 5.56
CA VAL A 33 -5.92 0.03 4.49
C VAL A 33 -5.63 0.87 3.26
N GLY A 34 -5.37 0.19 2.14
CA GLY A 34 -5.09 0.84 0.86
C GLY A 34 -5.75 0.11 -0.30
N THR A 35 -5.74 0.76 -1.45
CA THR A 35 -6.27 0.25 -2.71
C THR A 35 -5.12 -0.09 -3.63
N ILE A 36 -5.16 -1.26 -4.28
CA ILE A 36 -4.20 -1.61 -5.33
C ILE A 36 -4.48 -0.72 -6.55
N VAL A 37 -3.61 0.24 -6.86
CA VAL A 37 -3.83 1.17 -7.97
C VAL A 37 -3.21 0.69 -9.28
N ASP A 38 -2.17 -0.13 -9.22
CA ASP A 38 -1.55 -0.76 -10.41
C ASP A 38 -0.90 -2.12 -10.06
N ILE A 39 -0.68 -2.96 -11.08
CA ILE A 39 -0.06 -4.29 -10.95
C ILE A 39 1.04 -4.46 -12.00
N TYR A 40 2.26 -4.75 -11.54
CA TYR A 40 3.45 -4.98 -12.34
C TYR A 40 3.95 -6.42 -12.16
N GLY A 41 3.32 -7.37 -12.85
CA GLY A 41 3.62 -8.79 -12.68
C GLY A 41 3.20 -9.26 -11.28
N GLU A 42 4.19 -9.53 -10.42
CA GLU A 42 3.95 -9.94 -9.03
C GLU A 42 4.05 -8.77 -8.03
N ALA A 43 4.56 -7.61 -8.47
CA ALA A 43 4.60 -6.40 -7.66
C ALA A 43 3.32 -5.57 -7.83
N ILE A 44 2.93 -4.84 -6.79
CA ILE A 44 1.71 -4.03 -6.78
C ILE A 44 1.96 -2.65 -6.18
N ASP A 45 1.38 -1.63 -6.78
CA ASP A 45 1.30 -0.30 -6.18
C ASP A 45 0.05 -0.20 -5.33
N ILE A 46 0.22 0.22 -4.08
CA ILE A 46 -0.88 0.41 -3.13
C ILE A 46 -0.92 1.87 -2.73
N GLU A 47 -2.10 2.47 -2.80
CA GLU A 47 -2.38 3.81 -2.27
C GLU A 47 -3.19 3.70 -0.99
N CYS A 48 -2.73 4.33 0.08
CA CYS A 48 -3.53 4.59 1.28
C CYS A 48 -3.95 6.04 1.30
N SER A 49 -5.25 6.29 1.46
CA SER A 49 -5.82 7.63 1.51
C SER A 49 -6.57 7.83 2.83
N ASP A 50 -6.68 9.07 3.29
CA ASP A 50 -7.46 9.42 4.47
C ASP A 50 -8.97 9.51 4.14
N GLU A 51 -9.77 9.85 5.15
CA GLU A 51 -11.23 10.01 5.01
C GLU A 51 -11.67 11.12 4.04
N ASN A 52 -10.76 12.04 3.70
CA ASN A 52 -11.00 13.11 2.74
C ASN A 52 -10.52 12.73 1.33
N GLY A 53 -10.01 11.52 1.14
CA GLY A 53 -9.46 11.05 -0.12
C GLY A 53 -8.07 11.59 -0.43
N MET A 54 -7.36 12.16 0.56
CA MET A 54 -5.97 12.59 0.35
C MET A 54 -5.01 11.43 0.53
N THR A 55 -4.06 11.28 -0.41
CA THR A 55 -3.02 10.25 -0.34
C THR A 55 -2.16 10.43 0.91
N VAL A 56 -2.17 9.42 1.80
CA VAL A 56 -1.31 9.30 2.96
C VAL A 56 0.04 8.70 2.57
N TRP A 57 0.02 7.71 1.66
CA TRP A 57 1.20 7.16 1.00
C TRP A 57 0.81 6.41 -0.28
N LEU A 58 1.77 6.31 -1.21
CA LEU A 58 1.72 5.45 -2.39
C LEU A 58 3.07 4.75 -2.50
N GLU A 59 3.07 3.41 -2.44
CA GLU A 59 4.30 2.62 -2.41
C GLU A 59 4.16 1.32 -3.23
N LEU A 60 5.29 0.90 -3.81
CA LEU A 60 5.44 -0.37 -4.51
C LEU A 60 5.77 -1.49 -3.51
N PHE A 61 4.96 -2.54 -3.55
CA PHE A 61 5.15 -3.77 -2.79
C PHE A 61 5.60 -4.88 -3.75
N GLU A 62 6.82 -5.36 -3.56
CA GLU A 62 7.33 -6.57 -4.20
C GLU A 62 6.83 -7.82 -3.46
N PRO A 63 6.90 -9.01 -4.11
CA PRO A 63 6.58 -10.27 -3.46
C PRO A 63 7.36 -10.46 -2.16
N GLY A 64 6.64 -10.65 -1.06
CA GLY A 64 7.22 -10.87 0.25
C GLY A 64 7.45 -9.62 1.09
N ASP A 65 7.26 -8.41 0.56
CA ASP A 65 7.45 -7.17 1.33
C ASP A 65 6.43 -6.99 2.46
N ALA A 66 5.25 -7.58 2.33
CA ALA A 66 4.17 -7.48 3.30
C ALA A 66 3.18 -8.65 3.16
N ASP A 67 2.56 -9.05 4.28
CA ASP A 67 1.34 -9.85 4.23
C ASP A 67 0.13 -8.93 4.14
N LEU A 68 -0.68 -9.14 3.10
CA LEU A 68 -1.86 -8.33 2.80
C LEU A 68 -3.14 -9.15 2.95
N LYS A 69 -4.12 -8.60 3.66
CA LYS A 69 -5.48 -9.18 3.76
C LYS A 69 -6.41 -8.45 2.79
N LEU A 70 -7.01 -9.18 1.86
CA LEU A 70 -8.07 -8.66 1.00
C LEU A 70 -9.32 -8.33 1.83
N LEU A 71 -9.89 -7.13 1.62
CA LEU A 71 -11.15 -6.69 2.23
C LEU A 71 -12.28 -6.67 1.20
N HIS A 72 -12.05 -6.04 0.03
CA HIS A 72 -13.06 -5.86 -1.03
C HIS A 72 -12.40 -5.96 -2.44
N ILE A 73 -13.21 -6.23 -3.46
CA ILE A 73 -12.82 -6.47 -4.86
C ILE A 73 -13.52 -5.49 -5.79
#